data_AF-A0A7S2JI58-F1
#
_entry.id   AF-A0A7S2JI58-F1
#
_cell.length_a   1.000
_cell.length_b   1.000
_cell.length_c   1.000
_cell.angle_alpha   90.00
_cell.angle_beta   90.00
_cell.angle_gamma   90.00
#
_symmetry.space_group_name_H-M   'P 1'
#
loop_
_entity.id
_entity.type
_entity.pdbx_description
1 polymer ?
#
loop_
_entity_poly.entity_id
_entity_poly.type
_entity_poly.pdbx_seq_one_letter_code
_entity_poly.pdbx_strand_id
1 'polypeptide(L)'
;MAALLAEEEKRGATRDQADKVRDGKKARIRSSKGKRRAKGDGESSKALSSASAGSARHPLPVERGDAAGDAGARLAADEDLKCALKSDSHHTLTAAIEQHRLTASETVVAMARAVLERVRVRRQKESKRHQKAHAEAMGALQR
;
A
#
# COMPACT_ATOMS: atom_id res chain seq x y z
N MET A 1 0.49 -49.60 -5.88
CA MET A 1 0.09 -48.57 -6.85
C MET A 1 0.99 -47.37 -6.65
N ALA A 2 1.57 -46.92 -7.76
CA ALA A 2 2.55 -45.85 -7.83
C ALA A 2 1.91 -44.46 -7.75
N ALA A 3 2.80 -43.48 -7.55
CA ALA A 3 2.75 -42.10 -8.05
C ALA A 3 2.29 -40.97 -7.09
N LEU A 4 3.31 -40.23 -6.65
CA LEU A 4 3.45 -38.77 -6.77
C LEU A 4 2.49 -37.87 -5.97
N LEU A 5 2.95 -37.44 -4.79
CA LEU A 5 2.74 -36.08 -4.29
C LEU A 5 4.00 -35.61 -3.56
N ALA A 6 5.08 -35.43 -4.34
CA ALA A 6 6.08 -34.42 -4.05
C ALA A 6 5.63 -33.18 -4.82
N GLU A 7 5.34 -32.08 -4.12
CA GLU A 7 5.37 -30.66 -4.53
C GLU A 7 4.81 -29.85 -3.34
N GLU A 8 5.31 -28.62 -3.14
CA GLU A 8 4.96 -27.64 -2.08
C GLU A 8 5.74 -27.67 -0.75
N GLU A 9 7.06 -27.92 -0.81
CA GLU A 9 7.99 -27.48 0.25
C GLU A 9 8.94 -26.38 -0.26
N LYS A 10 8.41 -25.21 -0.59
CA LYS A 10 9.20 -23.98 -0.71
C LYS A 10 8.37 -22.73 -0.39
N ARG A 11 8.50 -22.24 0.84
CA ARG A 11 8.63 -20.80 1.19
C ARG A 11 8.58 -20.66 2.72
N GLY A 12 9.70 -20.28 3.33
CA GLY A 12 9.66 -19.74 4.69
C GLY A 12 10.91 -19.87 5.56
N ALA A 13 12.00 -20.52 5.13
CA ALA A 13 13.23 -20.56 5.91
C ALA A 13 14.17 -19.39 5.54
N THR A 14 13.82 -18.16 5.92
CA THR A 14 14.78 -17.05 6.01
C THR A 14 14.49 -16.18 7.23
N ARG A 15 15.09 -16.54 8.37
CA ARG A 15 15.61 -15.62 9.40
C ARG A 15 16.00 -16.42 10.63
N ASP A 16 17.17 -17.05 10.58
CA ASP A 16 17.93 -17.37 11.78
C ASP A 16 19.42 -17.35 11.45
N GLN A 17 20.04 -16.25 11.84
CA GLN A 17 21.46 -16.04 12.21
C GLN A 17 21.69 -14.52 12.13
N ALA A 18 21.50 -13.77 13.22
CA ALA A 18 22.39 -13.67 14.38
C ALA A 18 23.75 -13.06 14.03
N ASP A 19 23.77 -11.83 13.51
CA ASP A 19 24.95 -10.98 13.56
C ASP A 19 25.10 -10.37 14.96
N LYS A 20 25.85 -11.08 15.80
CA LYS A 20 26.54 -10.51 16.97
C LYS A 20 27.91 -10.00 16.52
N VAL A 21 28.11 -8.70 16.39
CA VAL A 21 29.44 -8.10 16.60
C VAL A 21 29.27 -6.73 17.28
N ARG A 22 29.85 -6.64 18.47
CA ARG A 22 30.03 -5.43 19.28
C ARG A 22 31.18 -4.58 18.73
N ASP A 23 31.14 -3.31 19.11
CA ASP A 23 32.26 -2.40 19.38
C ASP A 23 33.21 -2.01 18.24
N GLY A 24 33.26 -0.70 17.97
CA GLY A 24 34.24 -0.12 17.05
C GLY A 24 34.20 1.40 16.95
N LYS A 25 34.81 2.07 17.95
CA LYS A 25 35.59 3.33 17.86
C LYS A 25 35.15 4.45 16.89
N LYS A 26 34.82 5.59 17.53
CA LYS A 26 35.24 6.98 17.24
C LYS A 26 35.91 7.25 15.88
N ALA A 27 35.33 8.15 15.09
CA ALA A 27 36.08 9.13 14.31
C ALA A 27 35.29 10.43 14.13
N ARG A 28 35.78 11.48 14.78
CA ARG A 28 35.41 12.89 14.62
C ARG A 28 36.14 13.41 13.38
N ILE A 29 35.43 13.80 12.32
CA ILE A 29 36.01 14.64 11.25
C ILE A 29 35.04 15.78 10.90
N ARG A 30 35.67 16.91 10.58
CA ARG A 30 35.21 18.28 10.64
C ARG A 30 34.24 18.66 9.52
N SER A 31 33.44 19.66 9.84
CA SER A 31 32.69 20.55 8.98
C SER A 31 33.46 21.08 7.76
N SER A 32 32.75 21.21 6.63
CA SER A 32 32.96 22.24 5.59
C SER A 32 31.67 22.33 4.78
N LYS A 33 30.79 23.31 5.04
CA LYS A 33 30.75 24.64 4.42
C LYS A 33 30.95 24.59 2.89
N GLY A 34 29.84 24.69 2.16
CA GLY A 34 29.82 24.78 0.69
C GLY A 34 28.59 25.54 0.22
N LYS A 35 28.68 26.87 0.25
CA LYS A 35 27.70 27.84 -0.25
C LYS A 35 27.90 27.98 -1.77
N ARG A 36 26.89 27.68 -2.59
CA ARG A 36 26.85 28.14 -4.00
C ARG A 36 25.43 28.50 -4.41
N ARG A 37 25.22 29.81 -4.62
CA ARG A 37 24.19 30.40 -5.47
C ARG A 37 24.69 30.40 -6.92
N ALA A 38 23.79 30.18 -7.87
CA ALA A 38 23.78 30.73 -9.24
C ALA A 38 22.41 30.33 -9.82
N LYS A 39 21.45 31.24 -10.05
CA LYS A 39 21.36 32.28 -11.09
C LYS A 39 21.32 31.68 -12.50
N GLY A 40 20.22 31.96 -13.21
CA GLY A 40 19.99 31.55 -14.58
C GLY A 40 18.62 32.03 -15.07
N ASP A 41 18.48 33.35 -15.20
CA ASP A 41 17.50 34.00 -16.06
C ASP A 41 17.62 33.48 -17.50
N GLY A 42 16.50 33.38 -18.21
CA GLY A 42 16.48 32.91 -19.60
C GLY A 42 15.13 33.05 -20.27
N GLU A 43 14.62 34.27 -20.32
CA GLU A 43 13.59 34.68 -21.27
C GLU A 43 14.10 34.45 -22.71
N SER A 44 13.30 33.78 -23.53
CA SER A 44 13.49 33.77 -24.98
C SER A 44 12.15 33.79 -25.67
N SER A 45 11.68 35.02 -25.84
CA SER A 45 10.79 35.42 -26.91
C SER A 45 11.42 35.07 -28.26
N LYS A 46 10.71 34.30 -29.09
CA LYS A 46 10.72 34.50 -30.55
C LYS A 46 9.51 33.84 -31.18
N ALA A 47 8.58 34.71 -31.58
CA ALA A 47 7.57 34.45 -32.59
C ALA A 47 8.25 34.13 -33.93
N LEU A 48 7.71 33.15 -34.66
CA LEU A 48 7.59 33.21 -36.11
C LEU A 48 6.31 32.48 -36.52
N SER A 49 5.40 33.26 -37.10
CA SER A 49 4.26 32.82 -37.88
C SER A 49 4.70 31.89 -39.01
N SER A 50 3.93 30.84 -39.22
CA SER A 50 3.83 30.14 -40.51
C SER A 50 2.38 29.73 -40.68
N ALA A 51 1.58 30.66 -41.20
CA ALA A 51 0.29 30.34 -41.78
C ALA A 51 0.53 29.52 -43.05
N SER A 52 -0.06 28.33 -43.14
CA SER A 52 -0.44 27.77 -44.44
C SER A 52 -1.52 26.70 -44.30
N ALA A 53 -2.54 26.86 -45.14
CA ALA A 53 -3.43 25.84 -45.68
C ALA A 53 -4.35 25.08 -44.70
N GLY A 54 -5.55 25.64 -44.56
CA GLY A 54 -6.80 24.95 -44.87
C GLY A 54 -6.89 23.47 -44.48
N SER A 55 -7.43 23.22 -43.29
CA SER A 55 -8.27 22.06 -43.08
C SER A 55 -9.32 22.46 -42.07
N ALA A 56 -10.56 22.63 -42.53
CA ALA A 56 -11.73 22.78 -41.68
C ALA A 56 -11.91 21.48 -40.90
N ARG A 57 -11.09 21.31 -39.86
CA ARG A 57 -11.27 20.28 -38.85
C ARG A 57 -12.19 20.90 -37.82
N HIS A 58 -13.44 20.45 -37.86
CA HIS A 58 -14.41 20.56 -36.78
C HIS A 58 -13.69 20.66 -35.43
N PRO A 59 -13.93 21.69 -34.60
CA PRO A 59 -13.52 21.62 -33.22
C PRO A 59 -14.24 20.41 -32.62
N LEU A 60 -13.50 19.33 -32.37
CA LEU A 60 -13.98 18.24 -31.55
C LEU A 60 -14.37 18.88 -30.20
N PRO A 61 -15.53 18.53 -29.63
CA PRO A 61 -15.86 18.99 -28.29
C PRO A 61 -14.73 18.53 -27.37
N VAL A 62 -14.04 19.50 -26.78
CA VAL A 62 -13.24 19.25 -25.58
C VAL A 62 -14.25 18.83 -24.51
N GLU A 63 -14.46 17.53 -24.38
CA GLU A 63 -15.15 16.92 -23.25
C GLU A 63 -14.51 17.50 -21.99
N ARG A 64 -15.17 18.49 -21.36
CA ARG A 64 -14.84 18.90 -20.01
C ARG A 64 -15.11 17.66 -19.17
N GLY A 65 -14.04 16.94 -18.85
CA GLY A 65 -14.09 15.77 -17.98
C GLY A 65 -14.99 16.06 -16.80
N ASP A 66 -16.02 15.23 -16.67
CA ASP A 66 -17.12 15.33 -15.74
C ASP A 66 -16.58 15.18 -14.30
N ALA A 67 -16.05 16.28 -13.76
CA ALA A 67 -15.50 16.30 -12.40
C ALA A 67 -16.58 15.99 -11.35
N ALA A 68 -17.86 16.16 -11.70
CA ALA A 68 -18.99 15.78 -10.86
C ALA A 68 -19.16 14.24 -10.81
N GLY A 69 -18.98 13.54 -11.93
CA GLY A 69 -18.95 12.08 -11.98
C GLY A 69 -17.85 11.45 -11.12
N ASP A 70 -16.65 12.04 -11.12
CA ASP A 70 -15.51 11.54 -10.33
C ASP A 70 -15.74 11.72 -8.81
N ALA A 71 -16.31 12.86 -8.40
CA ALA A 71 -16.68 13.10 -7.01
C ALA A 71 -17.76 12.12 -6.51
N GLY A 72 -18.75 11.81 -7.34
CA GLY A 72 -19.78 10.81 -7.04
C GLY A 72 -19.21 9.40 -6.88
N ALA A 73 -18.33 8.99 -7.79
CA ALA A 73 -17.65 7.70 -7.74
C ALA A 73 -16.78 7.56 -6.47
N ARG A 74 -16.09 8.63 -6.08
CA ARG A 74 -15.29 8.66 -4.85
C ARG A 74 -16.14 8.55 -3.58
N LEU A 75 -17.27 9.27 -3.52
CA LEU A 75 -18.22 9.16 -2.41
C LEU A 75 -18.80 7.74 -2.28
N ALA A 76 -19.18 7.11 -3.39
CA ALA A 76 -19.65 5.73 -3.39
C ALA A 76 -18.57 4.75 -2.89
N ALA A 77 -17.35 4.90 -3.39
CA ALA A 77 -16.20 4.09 -2.95
C ALA A 77 -15.89 4.27 -1.45
N ASP A 78 -16.00 5.49 -0.93
CA ASP A 78 -15.84 5.78 0.50
C ASP A 78 -16.95 5.12 1.34
N GLU A 79 -18.21 5.18 0.91
CA GLU A 79 -19.32 4.54 1.61
C GLU A 79 -19.24 3.01 1.58
N ASP A 80 -18.84 2.41 0.47
CA ASP A 80 -18.62 0.97 0.36
C ASP A 80 -17.51 0.50 1.30
N LEU A 81 -16.39 1.24 1.38
CA LEU A 81 -15.34 0.97 2.36
C LEU A 81 -15.85 1.12 3.79
N LYS A 82 -16.63 2.15 4.11
CA LYS A 82 -17.23 2.31 5.44
C LYS A 82 -18.21 1.18 5.78
N CYS A 83 -18.93 0.65 4.81
CA CYS A 83 -19.75 -0.55 5.01
C CYS A 83 -18.88 -1.77 5.30
N ALA A 84 -17.80 -1.97 4.55
CA ALA A 84 -16.84 -3.05 4.80
C ALA A 84 -16.17 -2.93 6.19
N LEU A 85 -15.89 -1.71 6.66
CA LEU A 85 -15.35 -1.47 8.01
C LEU A 85 -16.25 -2.04 9.12
N LYS A 86 -17.58 -2.03 8.92
CA LYS A 86 -18.55 -2.55 9.89
C LYS A 86 -18.62 -4.08 9.93
N SER A 87 -18.12 -4.76 8.89
CA SER A 87 -18.16 -6.23 8.80
C SER A 87 -17.16 -6.95 9.73
N ASP A 88 -16.13 -6.24 10.21
CA ASP A 88 -15.02 -6.77 11.03
C ASP A 88 -14.35 -8.06 10.45
N SER A 89 -14.55 -8.29 9.15
CA SER A 89 -14.10 -9.47 8.42
C SER A 89 -12.85 -9.14 7.62
N HIS A 90 -11.76 -9.88 7.89
CA HIS A 90 -10.48 -9.69 7.20
C HIS A 90 -10.63 -9.80 5.67
N HIS A 91 -11.38 -10.79 5.19
CA HIS A 91 -11.55 -11.03 3.76
C HIS A 91 -12.34 -9.90 3.10
N THR A 92 -13.48 -9.53 3.68
CA THR A 92 -14.35 -8.47 3.17
C THR A 92 -13.63 -7.11 3.14
N LEU A 93 -12.88 -6.77 4.20
CA LEU A 93 -12.08 -5.55 4.22
C LEU A 93 -10.96 -5.55 3.17
N THR A 94 -10.26 -6.68 3.01
CA THR A 94 -9.16 -6.77 2.03
C THR A 94 -9.68 -6.59 0.61
N ALA A 95 -10.77 -7.28 0.25
CA ALA A 95 -11.39 -7.18 -1.06
C ALA A 95 -11.89 -5.74 -1.35
N ALA A 96 -12.57 -5.10 -0.40
CA ALA A 96 -13.04 -3.73 -0.55
C ALA A 96 -11.88 -2.72 -0.71
N ILE A 97 -10.79 -2.89 0.03
CA ILE A 97 -9.59 -2.04 -0.11
C ILE A 97 -8.97 -2.21 -1.51
N GLU A 98 -8.82 -3.44 -2.00
CA GLU A 98 -8.26 -3.68 -3.33
C GLU A 98 -9.11 -3.09 -4.45
N GLN A 99 -10.43 -3.22 -4.33
CA GLN A 99 -11.40 -2.69 -5.29
C GLN A 99 -11.41 -1.15 -5.34
N HIS A 100 -11.30 -0.48 -4.19
CA HIS A 100 -11.53 0.96 -4.09
C HIS A 100 -10.26 1.81 -3.85
N ARG A 101 -9.05 1.22 -3.83
CA ARG A 101 -7.80 1.93 -3.46
C ARG A 101 -7.45 3.17 -4.30
N LEU A 102 -7.90 3.23 -5.56
CA LEU A 102 -7.59 4.33 -6.48
C LEU A 102 -8.68 5.42 -6.49
N THR A 103 -9.89 5.08 -6.04
CA THR A 103 -11.08 5.92 -6.16
C THR A 103 -11.48 6.50 -4.82
N ALA A 104 -11.34 5.73 -3.74
CA ALA A 104 -11.65 6.17 -2.39
C ALA A 104 -10.66 7.23 -1.89
N SER A 105 -11.10 7.98 -0.88
CA SER A 105 -10.24 8.89 -0.14
C SER A 105 -9.13 8.15 0.61
N GLU A 106 -7.94 8.74 0.62
CA GLU A 106 -6.79 8.19 1.33
C GLU A 106 -7.07 8.00 2.84
N THR A 107 -7.86 8.90 3.43
CA THR A 107 -8.26 8.82 4.84
C THR A 107 -9.09 7.58 5.13
N VAL A 108 -10.08 7.26 4.30
CA VAL A 108 -10.92 6.06 4.46
C VAL A 108 -10.10 4.80 4.22
N VAL A 109 -9.22 4.80 3.21
CA VAL A 109 -8.30 3.66 2.95
C VAL A 109 -7.35 3.43 4.14
N ALA A 110 -6.80 4.51 4.73
CA ALA A 110 -5.93 4.41 5.90
C ALA A 110 -6.68 3.84 7.11
N MET A 111 -7.91 4.29 7.36
CA MET A 111 -8.78 3.73 8.39
C MET A 111 -9.06 2.24 8.15
N ALA A 112 -9.32 1.85 6.92
CA ALA A 112 -9.56 0.46 6.54
C ALA A 112 -8.35 -0.43 6.80
N ARG A 113 -7.15 0.04 6.46
CA ARG A 113 -5.89 -0.66 6.78
C ARG A 113 -5.68 -0.79 8.30
N ALA A 114 -5.98 0.26 9.07
CA ALA A 114 -5.87 0.21 10.52
C ALA A 114 -6.84 -0.80 11.16
N VAL A 115 -8.07 -0.90 10.64
CA VAL A 115 -9.02 -1.94 11.05
C VAL A 115 -8.50 -3.33 10.66
N LEU A 116 -8.03 -3.52 9.43
CA LEU A 116 -7.50 -4.79 8.96
C LEU A 116 -6.37 -5.31 9.84
N GLU A 117 -5.43 -4.45 10.22
CA GLU A 117 -4.33 -4.83 11.10
C GLU A 117 -4.82 -5.21 12.50
N ARG A 118 -5.79 -4.47 13.05
CA ARG A 118 -6.42 -4.84 14.33
C ARG A 118 -7.09 -6.22 14.27
N VAL A 119 -7.82 -6.51 13.20
CA VAL A 119 -8.45 -7.83 12.96
C VAL A 119 -7.39 -8.93 12.91
N ARG A 120 -6.31 -8.70 12.19
CA ARG A 120 -5.20 -9.66 12.05
C ARG A 120 -4.54 -9.97 13.39
N VAL A 121 -4.18 -8.94 14.15
CA VAL A 121 -3.55 -9.09 15.47
C VAL A 121 -4.47 -9.82 16.45
N ARG A 122 -5.76 -9.49 16.45
CA ARG A 122 -6.76 -10.18 17.30
C ARG A 122 -6.82 -11.67 16.99
N ARG A 123 -6.94 -12.04 15.70
CA ARG A 123 -6.96 -13.45 15.26
C ARG A 123 -5.68 -14.19 15.65
N GLN A 124 -4.52 -13.56 15.50
CA GLN A 124 -3.25 -14.17 15.88
C GLN A 124 -3.19 -14.44 17.39
N LYS A 125 -3.63 -13.47 18.21
CA LYS A 125 -3.66 -13.61 19.66
C LYS A 125 -4.60 -14.75 20.10
N GLU A 126 -5.77 -14.82 19.48
CA GLU A 126 -6.75 -15.89 19.74
C GLU A 126 -6.21 -17.27 19.34
N SER A 127 -5.61 -17.38 18.16
CA SER A 127 -4.97 -18.62 17.70
C SER A 127 -3.90 -19.11 18.68
N LYS A 128 -3.02 -18.22 19.17
CA LYS A 128 -2.02 -18.58 20.19
C LYS A 128 -2.66 -19.04 21.51
N ARG A 129 -3.77 -18.42 21.93
CA ARG A 129 -4.52 -18.86 23.11
C ARG A 129 -5.08 -20.26 22.94
N HIS A 130 -5.66 -20.56 21.78
CA HIS A 130 -6.18 -21.90 21.48
C HIS A 130 -5.07 -22.94 21.44
N GLN A 131 -3.92 -22.64 20.83
CA GLN A 131 -2.76 -23.53 20.83
C GLN A 131 -2.28 -23.83 22.26
N LYS A 132 -2.18 -22.81 23.11
CA LYS A 132 -1.78 -22.99 24.51
C LYS A 132 -2.79 -23.85 25.28
N ALA A 133 -4.08 -23.55 25.16
CA ALA A 133 -5.14 -24.33 25.82
C ALA A 133 -5.14 -25.79 25.36
N HIS A 134 -4.94 -26.03 24.06
CA HIS A 134 -4.82 -27.38 23.51
C HIS A 134 -3.58 -28.11 24.05
N ALA A 135 -2.43 -27.44 24.10
CA ALA A 135 -1.21 -28.03 24.67
C ALA A 135 -1.36 -28.38 26.15
N GLU A 136 -2.01 -27.52 26.94
CA GLU A 136 -2.32 -27.78 28.35
C GLU A 136 -3.28 -28.97 28.51
N ALA A 137 -4.33 -29.05 27.68
CA ALA A 137 -5.27 -30.17 27.69
C ALA A 137 -4.58 -31.50 27.35
N MET A 138 -3.74 -31.52 26.32
CA MET A 138 -2.99 -32.72 25.94
C MET A 138 -1.94 -33.11 27.00
N GLY A 139 -1.27 -32.14 27.62
CA GLY A 139 -0.32 -32.39 28.69
C GLY A 139 -0.99 -32.91 29.98
N ALA A 140 -2.24 -32.55 30.24
CA ALA A 140 -3.00 -33.07 31.37
C ALA A 140 -3.45 -34.53 31.16
N LEU A 141 -3.74 -34.94 29.92
CA LEU A 141 -4.08 -36.33 29.57
C LEU A 141 -2.88 -37.29 29.65
N GLN A 142 -1.66 -36.76 29.61
CA GLN A 142 -0.41 -37.54 29.68
C GLN A 142 0.14 -37.69 31.11
N ARG A 143 -0.58 -37.16 32.12
CA ARG A 143 -0.23 -37.24 33.54
C ARG A 143 -1.19 -38.17 34.26
#